data_AF-A0A8C3Y7Y8-F1
#
_entry.id   AF-A0A8C3Y7Y8-F1
#
_cell.length_a   1.000
_cell.length_b   1.000
_cell.length_c   1.000
_cell.angle_alpha   90.00
_cell.angle_beta   90.00
_cell.angle_gamma   90.00
#
_symmetry.space_group_name_H-M   'P 1'
#
loop_
_entity.id
_entity.type
_entity.pdbx_description
1 polymer ?
#
loop_
_entity_poly.entity_id
_entity_poly.type
_entity_poly.pdbx_seq_one_letter_code
_entity_poly.pdbx_strand_id
1 'polypeptide(L)'
;MHRVGWAGGCGCRLCCGTSAEITPLQCILTGHWKNDIGSNMTISEVKENGDFTGIYNTSVSTTTKIVPSPLLGSQHLPYLWNQPTFGFTVHWNFSNSISVFTGQCFVDNDGKEILKTMWLMRYTWANSKTTGKPPGEPPVLVVHRSPVQP
;
A
#
# COMPACT_ATOMS: atom_id res chain seq x y z
N MET A 1 -23.14 -61.66 46.43
CA MET A 1 -22.95 -61.63 44.96
C MET A 1 -22.99 -60.18 44.51
N HIS A 2 -21.95 -59.74 43.78
CA HIS A 2 -21.75 -58.48 43.01
C HIS A 2 -21.77 -57.15 43.80
N ARG A 3 -20.63 -56.49 44.06
CA ARG A 3 -19.63 -55.76 43.21
C ARG A 3 -19.98 -54.28 42.95
N VAL A 4 -18.96 -53.48 43.25
CA VAL A 4 -18.74 -52.02 43.18
C VAL A 4 -18.79 -51.46 41.75
N GLY A 5 -19.11 -50.17 41.59
CA GLY A 5 -18.78 -49.38 40.40
C GLY A 5 -18.85 -47.87 40.66
N TRP A 6 -17.72 -47.16 40.51
CA TRP A 6 -17.56 -45.70 40.56
C TRP A 6 -17.45 -45.12 39.14
N ALA A 7 -17.75 -43.81 39.06
CA ALA A 7 -17.31 -42.82 38.07
C ALA A 7 -17.94 -42.82 36.66
N GLY A 8 -18.33 -41.60 36.22
CA GLY A 8 -18.46 -41.28 34.80
C GLY A 8 -19.46 -40.16 34.52
N GLY A 9 -18.98 -38.93 34.29
CA GLY A 9 -19.77 -37.92 33.59
C GLY A 9 -19.59 -36.47 34.04
N CYS A 10 -18.38 -35.91 33.97
CA CYS A 10 -18.23 -34.48 33.75
C CYS A 10 -18.89 -34.15 32.40
N GLY A 11 -20.03 -33.47 32.42
CA GLY A 11 -20.61 -32.86 31.23
C GLY A 11 -19.72 -31.70 30.76
N CYS A 12 -18.60 -32.00 30.13
CA CYS A 12 -17.90 -31.03 29.30
C CYS A 12 -18.80 -30.73 28.10
N ARG A 13 -19.63 -29.69 28.23
CA ARG A 13 -20.06 -28.93 27.05
C ARG A 13 -18.78 -28.34 26.47
N LEU A 14 -18.21 -29.05 25.49
CA LEU A 14 -17.28 -28.46 24.55
C LEU A 14 -18.00 -27.26 23.94
N CYS A 15 -17.67 -26.05 24.39
CA CYS A 15 -17.81 -24.88 23.55
C CYS A 15 -16.87 -25.15 22.37
N CYS A 16 -17.42 -25.61 21.26
CA CYS A 16 -16.72 -25.65 19.99
C CYS A 16 -16.19 -24.24 19.75
N GLY A 17 -14.87 -24.08 19.86
CA GLY A 17 -14.22 -22.79 19.70
C GLY A 17 -14.58 -22.24 18.33
N THR A 18 -15.20 -21.07 18.30
CA THR A 18 -15.05 -20.19 17.15
C THR A 18 -13.56 -19.93 17.02
N SER A 19 -12.93 -20.60 16.06
CA SER A 19 -11.67 -20.14 15.48
C SER A 19 -11.88 -18.67 15.17
N ALA A 20 -11.24 -17.77 15.93
CA ALA A 20 -11.14 -16.40 15.53
C ALA A 20 -10.49 -16.44 14.15
N GLU A 21 -11.26 -16.15 13.09
CA GLU A 21 -10.68 -15.93 11.77
C GLU A 21 -9.68 -14.80 11.95
N ILE A 22 -8.39 -15.14 11.89
CA ILE A 22 -7.33 -14.14 11.79
C ILE A 22 -7.51 -13.55 10.40
N THR A 23 -8.32 -12.50 10.28
CA THR A 23 -8.38 -11.73 9.06
C THR A 23 -6.96 -11.24 8.79
N PRO A 24 -6.37 -11.55 7.62
CA PRO A 24 -5.07 -11.02 7.27
C PRO A 24 -5.11 -9.50 7.45
N LEU A 25 -4.04 -8.91 8.01
CA LEU A 25 -3.94 -7.45 8.09
C LEU A 25 -4.00 -6.90 6.67
N GLN A 26 -5.15 -6.30 6.34
CA GLN A 26 -5.37 -5.62 5.07
C GLN A 26 -4.75 -4.23 5.12
N CYS A 27 -4.49 -3.67 3.94
CA CYS A 27 -3.87 -2.37 3.74
C CYS A 27 -2.48 -2.22 4.37
N ILE A 28 -1.71 -3.32 4.41
CA ILE A 28 -0.25 -3.23 4.51
C ILE A 28 0.30 -3.01 3.11
N LEU A 29 0.92 -1.84 2.88
CA LEU A 29 1.39 -1.44 1.55
C LEU A 29 2.50 -2.33 0.96
N THR A 30 3.16 -3.18 1.74
CA THR A 30 4.18 -4.13 1.27
C THR A 30 3.67 -4.95 0.07
N GLY A 31 4.43 -4.98 -1.01
CA GLY A 31 4.16 -5.81 -2.20
C GLY A 31 4.10 -5.02 -3.50
N HIS A 32 3.43 -5.62 -4.50
CA HIS A 32 3.37 -5.11 -5.86
C HIS A 32 2.04 -4.43 -6.16
N TRP A 33 2.13 -3.30 -6.85
CA TRP A 33 0.99 -2.48 -7.19
C TRP A 33 1.09 -2.00 -8.63
N LYS A 34 -0.05 -1.86 -9.29
CA LYS A 34 -0.17 -1.36 -10.66
C LYS A 34 -1.27 -0.32 -10.73
N ASN A 35 -1.00 0.81 -11.36
CA ASN A 35 -1.99 1.86 -11.55
C ASN A 35 -2.69 1.75 -12.91
N ASP A 36 -3.74 2.55 -13.08
CA ASP A 36 -4.61 2.53 -14.27
C ASP A 36 -3.89 2.99 -15.55
N ILE A 37 -2.81 3.77 -15.40
CA ILE A 37 -1.94 4.19 -16.52
C ILE A 37 -0.82 3.17 -16.80
N GLY A 38 -0.88 2.00 -16.16
CA GLY A 38 -0.01 0.85 -16.38
C GLY A 38 1.36 0.92 -15.69
N SER A 39 1.64 1.94 -14.89
CA SER A 39 2.88 2.02 -14.08
C SER A 39 2.82 1.02 -12.94
N ASN A 40 3.98 0.49 -12.56
CA ASN A 40 4.10 -0.49 -11.48
C ASN A 40 4.95 0.08 -10.35
N MET A 41 4.65 -0.31 -9.12
CA MET A 41 5.50 -0.04 -7.98
C MET A 41 5.63 -1.28 -7.11
N THR A 42 6.82 -1.47 -6.55
CA THR A 42 7.08 -2.50 -5.54
C THR A 42 7.47 -1.78 -4.27
N ILE A 43 6.68 -1.96 -3.22
CA ILE A 43 6.93 -1.42 -1.89
C ILE A 43 7.55 -2.54 -1.05
N SER A 44 8.71 -2.27 -0.48
CA SER A 44 9.39 -3.16 0.46
C SER A 44 8.61 -3.26 1.78
N GLU A 45 9.13 -4.05 2.71
CA GLU A 45 8.51 -4.19 4.02
C GLU A 45 8.28 -2.83 4.70
N VAL A 46 7.04 -2.59 5.12
CA VAL A 46 6.71 -1.45 5.98
C VAL A 46 7.22 -1.72 7.39
N LYS A 47 8.05 -0.83 7.90
CA LYS A 47 8.65 -0.92 9.23
C LYS A 47 7.62 -0.66 10.33
N GLU A 48 7.96 -1.01 11.57
CA GLU A 48 7.12 -0.77 12.75
C GLU A 48 6.76 0.70 12.96
N ASN A 49 7.60 1.64 12.51
CA ASN A 49 7.34 3.07 12.59
C ASN A 49 6.49 3.61 11.41
N GLY A 50 6.05 2.75 10.50
CA GLY A 50 5.25 3.09 9.32
C GLY A 50 6.07 3.42 8.08
N ASP A 51 7.39 3.56 8.18
CA ASP A 51 8.23 3.94 7.04
C ASP A 51 8.46 2.77 6.09
N PHE A 52 8.55 3.08 4.80
CA PHE A 52 8.84 2.10 3.76
C PHE A 52 9.68 2.70 2.63
N THR A 53 10.38 1.82 1.93
CA THR A 53 11.07 2.13 0.68
C THR A 53 10.47 1.30 -0.45
N GLY A 54 10.87 1.59 -1.68
CA GLY A 54 10.47 0.78 -2.82
C GLY A 54 11.06 1.26 -4.13
N ILE A 55 10.54 0.70 -5.20
CA ILE A 55 10.89 1.06 -6.58
C ILE A 55 9.61 1.39 -7.34
N TYR A 56 9.61 2.53 -8.01
CA TYR A 56 8.57 2.97 -8.94
C TYR A 56 9.05 2.81 -10.38
N ASN A 57 8.23 2.18 -11.22
CA ASN A 57 8.47 2.05 -12.66
C ASN A 57 7.29 2.66 -13.42
N THR A 58 7.46 3.89 -13.89
CA THR A 58 6.42 4.60 -14.64
C THR A 58 6.25 4.03 -16.05
N SER A 59 5.02 4.00 -16.54
CA SER A 59 4.73 3.64 -17.93
C SER A 59 4.64 4.85 -18.85
N VAL A 60 4.69 6.06 -18.29
CA VAL A 60 4.63 7.33 -19.01
C VAL A 60 5.76 8.25 -18.56
N SER A 61 6.41 8.92 -19.51
CA SER A 61 7.42 9.94 -19.26
C SER A 61 7.46 10.94 -20.41
N THR A 62 7.89 12.16 -20.12
CA THR A 62 8.24 13.16 -21.14
C THR A 62 9.64 12.95 -21.72
N THR A 63 10.43 12.03 -21.14
CA THR A 63 11.78 11.66 -21.59
C THR A 63 11.74 10.34 -22.38
N THR A 64 12.73 10.12 -23.24
CA THR A 64 12.82 8.92 -24.10
C THR A 64 13.31 7.67 -23.37
N LYS A 65 13.89 7.80 -22.17
CA LYS A 65 14.43 6.69 -21.39
C LYS A 65 13.81 6.67 -20.00
N ILE A 66 12.99 5.66 -19.73
CA ILE A 66 12.42 5.38 -18.43
C ILE A 66 13.36 4.42 -17.69
N VAL A 67 13.64 4.71 -16.43
CA VAL A 67 14.47 3.88 -15.55
C VAL A 67 13.74 3.73 -14.21
N PRO A 68 13.74 2.52 -13.60
CA PRO A 68 13.19 2.33 -12.26
C PRO A 68 13.78 3.34 -11.28
N SER A 69 12.91 3.96 -10.49
CA SER A 69 13.22 5.10 -9.63
C SER A 69 12.89 4.78 -8.18
N PRO A 70 13.76 5.10 -7.21
CA PRO A 70 13.49 4.80 -5.81
C PRO A 70 12.31 5.63 -5.28
N LEU A 71 11.55 5.01 -4.38
CA LEU A 71 10.55 5.70 -3.57
C LEU A 71 10.82 5.51 -2.08
N LEU A 72 10.44 6.52 -1.30
CA LEU A 72 10.50 6.54 0.17
C LEU A 72 9.21 7.15 0.69
N GLY A 73 8.58 6.53 1.68
CA GLY A 73 7.34 7.02 2.24
C GLY A 73 7.06 6.51 3.64
N SER A 74 5.87 6.85 4.12
CA SER A 74 5.36 6.40 5.41
C SER A 74 3.84 6.20 5.32
N GLN A 75 3.32 5.24 6.08
CA GLN A 75 1.89 5.00 6.24
C GLN A 75 1.49 5.11 7.71
N HIS A 76 0.25 5.52 7.95
CA HIS A 76 -0.35 5.34 9.27
C HIS A 76 -0.45 3.84 9.59
N LEU A 77 -0.20 3.48 10.85
CA LEU A 77 -0.18 2.08 11.25
C LEU A 77 -1.60 1.48 11.23
N PRO A 78 -1.81 0.36 10.51
CA PRO A 78 -3.14 -0.22 10.30
C PRO A 78 -3.77 -0.79 11.57
N TYR A 79 -2.99 -1.07 12.62
CA TYR A 79 -3.51 -1.59 13.90
C TYR A 79 -4.48 -0.60 14.59
N LEU A 80 -4.43 0.67 14.20
CA LEU A 80 -5.31 1.71 14.71
C LEU A 80 -6.46 2.05 13.73
N TRP A 81 -6.31 1.73 12.43
CA TRP A 81 -7.22 2.17 11.37
C TRP A 81 -7.25 1.16 10.21
N ASN A 82 -8.42 0.58 9.92
CA ASN A 82 -8.61 -0.42 8.86
C ASN A 82 -8.29 0.08 7.43
N GLN A 83 -8.11 1.40 7.24
CA GLN A 83 -7.90 2.05 5.94
C GLN A 83 -6.90 3.20 6.10
N PRO A 84 -5.59 2.92 6.25
CA PRO A 84 -4.59 3.91 6.58
C PRO A 84 -4.33 4.89 5.45
N THR A 85 -4.01 6.13 5.82
CA THR A 85 -3.45 7.13 4.91
C THR A 85 -1.95 6.94 4.79
N PHE A 86 -1.40 7.33 3.65
CA PHE A 86 0.03 7.22 3.37
C PHE A 86 0.51 8.34 2.46
N GLY A 87 1.82 8.53 2.44
CA GLY A 87 2.49 9.38 1.46
C GLY A 87 3.86 8.85 1.12
N PHE A 88 4.28 9.05 -0.13
CA PHE A 88 5.63 8.71 -0.57
C PHE A 88 6.15 9.66 -1.63
N THR A 89 7.46 9.73 -1.72
CA THR A 89 8.20 10.55 -2.67
C THR A 89 8.94 9.64 -3.63
N VAL A 90 8.92 9.96 -4.93
CA VAL A 90 9.67 9.28 -5.99
C VAL A 90 10.78 10.21 -6.47
N HIS A 91 12.02 9.76 -6.38
CA HIS A 91 13.19 10.46 -6.93
C HIS A 91 13.48 9.89 -8.32
N TRP A 92 13.15 10.62 -9.38
CA TRP A 92 13.25 10.10 -10.73
C TRP A 92 14.71 9.97 -11.18
N ASN A 93 15.16 8.73 -11.44
CA ASN A 93 16.55 8.45 -11.84
C ASN A 93 16.91 8.95 -13.26
N PHE A 94 15.91 9.36 -14.05
CA PHE A 94 16.06 9.76 -15.45
C PHE A 94 15.64 11.21 -15.71
N SER A 95 15.32 11.98 -14.67
CA SER A 95 14.98 13.39 -14.81
C SER A 95 15.38 14.18 -13.57
N ASN A 96 15.50 15.49 -13.70
CA ASN A 96 15.74 16.41 -12.61
C ASN A 96 14.45 16.77 -11.87
N SER A 97 13.52 15.83 -11.71
CA SER A 97 12.21 16.07 -11.12
C SER A 97 11.95 15.14 -9.93
N ILE A 98 10.96 15.51 -9.14
CA ILE A 98 10.48 14.75 -7.99
C ILE A 98 8.96 14.67 -8.07
N SER A 99 8.39 13.52 -7.69
CA SER A 99 6.94 13.39 -7.52
C SER A 99 6.61 12.99 -6.09
N VAL A 100 5.56 13.57 -5.53
CA VAL A 100 5.00 13.17 -4.24
C VAL A 100 3.60 12.64 -4.46
N PHE A 101 3.30 11.53 -3.80
CA PHE A 101 2.00 10.87 -3.81
C PHE A 101 1.47 10.88 -2.38
N THR A 102 0.19 11.17 -2.24
CA THR A 102 -0.55 11.04 -0.97
C THR A 102 -1.85 10.33 -1.24
N GLY A 103 -2.29 9.48 -0.33
CA GLY A 103 -3.49 8.70 -0.55
C GLY A 103 -3.95 7.92 0.65
N GLN A 104 -4.93 7.06 0.40
CA GLN A 104 -5.51 6.15 1.37
C GLN A 104 -5.74 4.79 0.74
N CYS A 105 -5.47 3.74 1.52
CA CYS A 105 -5.80 2.38 1.14
C CYS A 105 -7.25 2.06 1.55
N PHE A 106 -8.01 1.50 0.62
CA PHE A 106 -9.38 1.03 0.79
C PHE A 106 -9.43 -0.47 0.51
N VAL A 107 -10.34 -1.15 1.19
CA VAL A 107 -10.69 -2.55 0.88
C VAL A 107 -12.13 -2.54 0.41
N ASP A 108 -12.39 -3.13 -0.76
CA ASP A 108 -13.75 -3.26 -1.27
C ASP A 108 -14.50 -4.46 -0.66
N ASN A 109 -15.76 -4.64 -1.06
CA ASN A 109 -16.62 -5.72 -0.56
C ASN A 109 -16.11 -7.12 -0.93
N ASP A 110 -15.23 -7.22 -1.93
CA ASP A 110 -14.61 -8.48 -2.38
C ASP A 110 -13.26 -8.73 -1.68
N GLY A 111 -12.87 -7.86 -0.74
CA GLY A 111 -11.60 -7.95 -0.02
C GLY A 111 -10.39 -7.46 -0.83
N LYS A 112 -10.60 -6.82 -1.97
CA LYS A 112 -9.53 -6.31 -2.82
C LYS A 112 -9.09 -4.93 -2.36
N GLU A 113 -7.77 -4.78 -2.28
CA GLU A 113 -7.14 -3.52 -1.87
C GLU A 113 -6.97 -2.55 -3.05
N ILE A 114 -7.31 -1.29 -2.79
CA ILE A 114 -7.26 -0.19 -3.74
C ILE A 114 -6.62 1.02 -3.05
N LEU A 115 -5.57 1.58 -3.66
CA LEU A 115 -5.01 2.85 -3.23
C LEU A 115 -5.60 3.97 -4.06
N LYS A 116 -6.26 4.93 -3.41
CA LYS A 116 -6.66 6.18 -4.05
C LYS A 116 -5.63 7.23 -3.72
N THR A 117 -4.95 7.75 -4.76
CA THR A 117 -3.86 8.71 -4.57
C THR A 117 -4.09 9.99 -5.35
N MET A 118 -3.49 11.06 -4.88
CA MET A 118 -3.25 12.30 -5.62
C MET A 118 -1.74 12.52 -5.67
N TRP A 119 -1.26 13.20 -6.71
CA TRP A 119 0.18 13.43 -6.86
C TRP A 119 0.52 14.81 -7.42
N LEU A 120 1.67 15.31 -6.98
CA LEU A 120 2.30 16.52 -7.50
C LEU A 120 3.67 16.16 -8.05
N MET A 121 4.01 16.70 -9.23
CA MET A 121 5.33 16.56 -9.84
C MET A 121 6.00 17.92 -9.97
N ARG A 122 7.28 17.98 -9.63
CA ARG A 122 8.08 19.21 -9.65
C ARG A 122 9.42 18.97 -10.32
N TYR A 123 9.69 19.71 -11.39
CA TYR A 123 11.01 19.78 -12.02
C TYR A 123 11.89 20.80 -11.29
N THR A 124 13.21 20.56 -11.24
CA THR A 124 14.16 21.60 -10.86
C THR A 124 14.24 22.65 -11.97
N TRP A 125 14.30 23.92 -11.55
CA TRP A 125 14.34 25.06 -12.44
C TRP A 125 15.78 25.40 -12.79
N ALA A 126 16.29 24.90 -13.90
CA ALA A 126 17.50 25.45 -14.52
C ALA A 126 17.08 26.22 -15.78
N ASN A 127 17.09 27.56 -15.68
CA ASN A 127 16.92 28.53 -16.77
C ASN A 127 15.55 28.59 -17.46
N SER A 128 14.50 29.08 -16.79
CA SER A 128 13.39 29.72 -17.51
C SER A 128 13.17 31.16 -17.04
N LYS A 129 12.84 32.04 -17.98
CA LYS A 129 12.54 33.46 -17.76
C LYS A 129 11.04 33.71 -17.55
N THR A 130 10.26 32.69 -17.21
CA THR A 130 8.81 32.81 -16.99
C THR A 130 8.49 32.70 -15.51
N THR A 131 7.90 33.77 -14.97
CA THR A 131 7.39 33.86 -13.61
C THR A 131 6.35 32.77 -13.33
N GLY A 132 6.41 32.20 -12.13
CA GLY A 132 5.75 30.97 -11.73
C GLY A 132 4.24 30.90 -11.97
N LYS A 133 3.82 29.84 -12.67
CA LYS A 133 2.46 29.31 -12.58
C LYS A 133 2.42 28.31 -11.42
N PRO A 134 1.49 28.44 -10.46
CA PRO A 134 1.32 27.42 -9.43
C PRO A 134 0.96 26.07 -10.09
N PRO A 135 1.29 24.93 -9.44
CA PRO A 135 0.78 23.64 -9.89
C PRO A 135 -0.74 23.72 -10.02
N GLY A 136 -1.29 23.20 -11.12
CA GLY A 136 -2.74 23.00 -11.23
C GLY A 136 -3.23 21.98 -10.19
N GLU A 137 -4.54 21.75 -10.13
CA GLU A 137 -5.12 20.72 -9.28
C GLU A 137 -4.43 19.36 -9.55
N PRO A 138 -3.88 18.69 -8.50
CA PRO A 138 -3.17 17.45 -8.68
C PRO A 138 -4.13 16.35 -9.17
N PRO A 139 -3.80 15.62 -10.25
CA PRO A 139 -4.67 14.57 -10.76
C PRO A 139 -4.79 13.41 -9.75
N VAL A 140 -5.98 12.81 -9.72
CA VAL A 140 -6.25 11.57 -8.96
C VAL A 140 -5.75 10.37 -9.75
N LEU A 141 -5.04 9.48 -9.08
CA LEU A 141 -4.52 8.23 -9.64
C LEU A 141 -4.94 7.06 -8.75
N VAL A 142 -5.68 6.12 -9.34
CA VAL A 142 -6.09 4.88 -8.66
C VAL A 142 -5.04 3.81 -8.93
N VAL A 143 -4.70 3.08 -7.87
CA VAL A 143 -3.69 2.03 -7.90
C VAL A 143 -4.27 0.76 -7.29
N HIS A 144 -4.06 -0.36 -7.98
CA HIS A 144 -4.56 -1.67 -7.58
C HIS A 144 -3.41 -2.56 -7.15
N ARG A 145 -3.65 -3.45 -6.18
CA ARG A 145 -2.68 -4.48 -5.83
C ARG A 145 -2.53 -5.46 -6.99
N SER A 146 -1.30 -5.76 -7.37
CA SER A 146 -1.02 -6.74 -8.41
C SER A 146 -1.23 -8.16 -7.88
N PRO A 147 -1.72 -9.10 -8.70
CA PRO A 147 -1.77 -10.51 -8.33
C PRO A 147 -0.38 -11.02 -7.95
N VAL A 148 -0.30 -11.88 -6.94
CA VAL A 148 0.92 -12.65 -6.65
C VAL A 148 1.19 -13.56 -7.84
N GLN A 149 2.31 -13.37 -8.53
CA GLN A 149 2.71 -14.32 -9.57
C GLN A 149 3.20 -15.62 -8.90
N PRO A 150 2.81 -16.81 -9.41
CA PRO A 150 3.23 -18.09 -8.86
C PRO A 150 4.73 -18.34 -9.01
#